data_AF-A0A2A4KPM4-F1
#
_entry.id   AF-A0A2A4KPM4-F1
#
_cell.length_a   1.000
_cell.length_b   1.000
_cell.length_c   1.000
_cell.angle_alpha   90.00
_cell.angle_beta   90.00
_cell.angle_gamma   90.00
#
_symmetry.space_group_name_H-M   'P 1'
#
loop_
_entity.id
_entity.type
_entity.pdbx_description
1 polymer ?
#
loop_
_entity_poly.entity_id
_entity_poly.type
_entity_poly.pdbx_seq_one_letter_code
_entity_poly.pdbx_strand_id
1 'polypeptide(L)'
;MADDGIAVGLMVARLSLRRRLTRLFAHRGWNAAEKEGAGGLLPFDVLVADIDRLDEIRDSAPVVALTYGSEIRDLAAVQADVRAVVDRDDLDEAFLEAVQEVAAGHGWISPTLVRPLLRGQAPAPVAAPAPAPVLPQGRGRTLDPALTAREYEVVSLVSQGMNNSEIAGALYIAESTVKFHMSNILQKTGFRDRSQLVARMPVAG
;
A
#
# COMPACT_ATOMS: atom_id res chain seq x y z
N MET A 1 11.62 -8.20 -27.15
CA MET A 1 10.40 -9.04 -27.17
C MET A 1 9.24 -8.10 -27.35
N ALA A 2 8.35 -8.38 -28.31
CA ALA A 2 7.13 -7.61 -28.48
C ALA A 2 6.29 -7.72 -27.20
N ASP A 3 5.89 -6.59 -26.61
CA ASP A 3 4.86 -6.56 -25.58
C ASP A 3 3.56 -7.02 -26.25
N ASP A 4 3.20 -8.28 -26.07
CA ASP A 4 1.84 -8.74 -26.37
C ASP A 4 0.89 -7.93 -25.47
N GLY A 5 -0.16 -7.36 -26.06
CA GLY A 5 -1.08 -6.50 -25.33
C GLY A 5 -1.81 -7.28 -24.23
N ILE A 6 -1.44 -7.06 -22.97
CA ILE A 6 -2.06 -7.72 -21.81
C ILE A 6 -3.53 -7.28 -21.69
N ALA A 7 -4.43 -8.25 -21.55
CA ALA A 7 -5.83 -8.04 -21.21
C ALA A 7 -6.00 -7.96 -19.69
N VAL A 8 -6.32 -6.77 -19.18
CA VAL A 8 -6.46 -6.49 -17.74
C VAL A 8 -7.92 -6.31 -17.35
N GLY A 9 -8.40 -7.13 -16.41
CA GLY A 9 -9.72 -6.98 -15.81
C GLY A 9 -9.68 -6.09 -14.56
N LEU A 10 -10.54 -5.07 -14.51
CA LEU A 10 -10.60 -4.12 -13.39
C LEU A 10 -11.79 -4.41 -12.46
N MET A 11 -11.50 -4.69 -11.18
CA MET A 11 -12.47 -4.87 -10.10
C MET A 11 -12.21 -3.89 -8.95
N VAL A 12 -12.26 -2.59 -9.27
CA VAL A 12 -11.99 -1.49 -8.32
C VAL A 12 -13.23 -0.63 -8.13
N ALA A 13 -13.59 -0.31 -6.88
CA ALA A 13 -14.81 0.40 -6.54
C ALA A 13 -14.75 1.90 -6.88
N ARG A 14 -13.57 2.52 -6.76
CA ARG A 14 -13.42 3.96 -6.98
C ARG A 14 -13.23 4.30 -8.46
N LEU A 15 -14.17 5.07 -9.01
CA LEU A 15 -14.13 5.54 -10.41
C LEU A 15 -12.85 6.33 -10.76
N SER A 16 -12.33 7.13 -9.83
CA SER A 16 -11.09 7.90 -10.02
C SER A 16 -9.87 6.99 -10.19
N LEU A 17 -9.76 5.95 -9.36
CA LEU A 17 -8.73 4.92 -9.47
C LEU A 17 -8.88 4.13 -10.77
N ARG A 18 -10.11 3.72 -11.10
CA ARG A 18 -10.41 3.05 -12.37
C ARG A 18 -9.90 3.84 -13.57
N ARG A 19 -10.26 5.13 -13.66
CA ARG A 19 -9.79 6.03 -14.74
C ARG A 19 -8.26 6.22 -14.75
N ARG A 20 -7.60 6.18 -13.59
CA ARG A 20 -6.14 6.23 -13.50
C ARG A 20 -5.52 4.96 -14.07
N LEU A 21 -6.00 3.78 -13.65
CA LEU A 21 -5.51 2.48 -14.11
C LEU A 21 -5.73 2.30 -15.61
N THR A 22 -6.93 2.59 -16.12
CA THR A 22 -7.22 2.50 -17.57
C THR A 22 -6.27 3.37 -18.39
N ARG A 23 -5.98 4.60 -17.94
CA ARG A 23 -5.01 5.46 -18.63
C ARG A 23 -3.61 4.87 -18.59
N LEU A 24 -3.15 4.43 -17.42
CA LEU A 24 -1.83 3.86 -17.21
C LEU A 24 -1.60 2.63 -18.09
N PHE A 25 -2.58 1.73 -18.19
CA PHE A 25 -2.51 0.56 -19.09
C PHE A 25 -2.54 0.93 -20.57
N ALA A 26 -3.35 1.92 -20.96
CA ALA A 26 -3.39 2.39 -22.34
C ALA A 26 -2.05 2.97 -22.81
N HIS A 27 -1.26 3.61 -21.92
CA HIS A 27 0.09 4.11 -22.27
C HIS A 27 1.05 2.96 -22.60
N ARG A 28 0.78 1.76 -22.09
CA ARG A 28 1.56 0.55 -22.36
C ARG A 28 1.00 -0.29 -23.52
N GLY A 29 -0.09 0.15 -24.14
CA GLY A 29 -0.78 -0.58 -25.21
C GLY A 29 -1.63 -1.76 -24.72
N TRP A 30 -1.96 -1.82 -23.43
CA TRP A 30 -2.75 -2.90 -22.84
C TRP A 30 -4.23 -2.59 -22.85
N ASN A 31 -5.05 -3.65 -22.90
CA ASN A 31 -6.50 -3.56 -22.94
C ASN A 31 -7.08 -3.72 -21.55
N ALA A 32 -7.57 -2.64 -20.96
CA ALA A 32 -8.21 -2.67 -19.65
C ALA A 32 -9.74 -2.58 -19.78
N ALA A 33 -10.46 -3.56 -19.22
CA ALA A 33 -11.92 -3.55 -19.19
C ALA A 33 -12.45 -3.79 -17.78
N GLU A 34 -13.64 -3.29 -17.51
CA GLU A 34 -14.32 -3.55 -16.25
C GLU A 34 -14.78 -5.01 -16.19
N LYS A 35 -14.57 -5.66 -15.04
CA LYS A 35 -15.10 -7.00 -14.76
C LYS A 35 -16.22 -6.86 -13.73
N GLU A 36 -17.46 -6.91 -14.22
CA GLU A 36 -18.64 -6.93 -13.36
C GLU A 36 -18.96 -8.37 -12.91
N GLY A 37 -18.79 -8.62 -11.60
CA GLY A 37 -19.14 -9.88 -10.96
C GLY A 37 -18.51 -11.14 -11.60
N ALA A 38 -19.13 -12.29 -11.37
CA ALA A 38 -18.68 -13.57 -11.90
C ALA A 38 -19.01 -13.77 -13.41
N GLY A 39 -19.57 -12.76 -14.10
CA GLY A 39 -20.28 -12.93 -15.37
C GLY A 39 -19.57 -12.48 -16.65
N GLY A 40 -18.33 -11.99 -16.59
CA GLY A 40 -17.57 -11.57 -17.78
C GLY A 40 -16.78 -12.70 -18.43
N LEU A 41 -17.20 -13.11 -19.64
CA LEU A 41 -16.63 -14.22 -20.44
C LEU A 41 -15.32 -13.89 -21.20
N LEU A 42 -14.81 -12.67 -21.11
CA LEU A 42 -13.51 -12.36 -21.74
C LEU A 42 -12.40 -12.88 -20.84
N PRO A 43 -11.49 -13.74 -21.36
CA PRO A 43 -10.32 -14.15 -20.60
C PRO A 43 -9.43 -12.92 -20.39
N PHE A 44 -9.17 -12.60 -19.13
CA PHE A 44 -8.18 -11.61 -18.75
C PHE A 44 -6.89 -12.35 -18.42
N ASP A 45 -5.76 -11.81 -18.86
CA ASP A 45 -4.44 -12.31 -18.49
C ASP A 45 -4.15 -12.02 -17.01
N VAL A 46 -4.65 -10.87 -16.52
CA VAL A 46 -4.49 -10.42 -15.13
C VAL A 46 -5.75 -9.71 -14.65
N LEU A 47 -6.13 -9.93 -13.40
CA LEU A 47 -7.14 -9.11 -12.70
C LEU A 47 -6.47 -8.14 -11.74
N VAL A 48 -6.93 -6.90 -11.73
CA VAL A 48 -6.54 -5.89 -10.74
C VAL A 48 -7.76 -5.55 -9.89
N ALA A 49 -7.67 -5.84 -8.59
CA ALA A 49 -8.82 -5.79 -7.70
C ALA A 49 -8.49 -5.04 -6.39
N ASP A 50 -9.50 -4.40 -5.80
CA ASP A 50 -9.42 -3.95 -4.42
C ASP A 50 -9.32 -5.18 -3.49
N ILE A 51 -8.45 -5.13 -2.47
CA ILE A 51 -8.23 -6.25 -1.54
C ILE A 51 -9.53 -6.73 -0.85
N ASP A 52 -10.48 -5.83 -0.58
CA ASP A 52 -11.77 -6.15 0.06
C ASP A 52 -12.77 -6.85 -0.87
N ARG A 53 -12.45 -7.00 -2.17
CA ARG A 53 -13.32 -7.61 -3.18
C ARG A 53 -12.81 -8.95 -3.69
N LEU A 54 -11.71 -9.45 -3.14
CA LEU A 54 -11.09 -10.69 -3.62
C LEU A 54 -12.02 -11.90 -3.48
N ASP A 55 -12.88 -11.91 -2.46
CA ASP A 55 -13.90 -12.95 -2.25
C ASP A 55 -15.02 -12.95 -3.30
N GLU A 56 -15.12 -11.93 -4.15
CA GLU A 56 -16.05 -11.88 -5.28
C GLU A 56 -15.46 -12.54 -6.55
N ILE A 57 -14.15 -12.77 -6.58
CA ILE A 57 -13.45 -13.30 -7.75
C ILE A 57 -13.69 -14.82 -7.83
N ARG A 58 -14.20 -15.26 -8.97
CA ARG A 58 -14.41 -16.68 -9.31
C ARG A 58 -13.58 -17.12 -10.52
N ASP A 59 -12.85 -16.19 -11.11
CA ASP A 59 -11.95 -16.43 -12.24
C ASP A 59 -10.67 -17.12 -11.76
N SER A 60 -10.05 -17.92 -12.64
CA SER A 60 -8.73 -18.50 -12.42
C SER A 60 -7.58 -17.58 -12.83
N ALA A 61 -7.88 -16.43 -13.44
CA ALA A 61 -6.88 -15.43 -13.80
C ALA A 61 -6.13 -14.93 -12.56
N PRO A 62 -4.80 -14.75 -12.66
CA PRO A 62 -3.99 -14.28 -11.54
C PRO A 62 -4.34 -12.85 -11.16
N VAL A 63 -4.27 -12.55 -9.86
CA VAL A 63 -4.79 -11.31 -9.27
C VAL A 63 -3.66 -10.46 -8.69
N VAL A 64 -3.72 -9.16 -9.02
CA VAL A 64 -3.00 -8.07 -8.36
C VAL A 64 -3.96 -7.37 -7.39
N ALA A 65 -3.71 -7.51 -6.09
CA ALA A 65 -4.51 -6.93 -5.03
C ALA A 65 -4.01 -5.52 -4.66
N LEU A 66 -4.91 -4.53 -4.66
CA LEU A 66 -4.64 -3.15 -4.28
C LEU A 66 -5.06 -2.89 -2.82
N THR A 67 -4.13 -2.41 -2.00
CA THR A 67 -4.28 -2.22 -0.54
C THR A 67 -3.73 -0.86 -0.10
N TYR A 68 -4.09 -0.42 1.11
CA TYR A 68 -3.44 0.69 1.83
C TYR A 68 -2.46 0.17 2.91
N GLY A 69 -2.15 -1.13 2.91
CA GLY A 69 -1.20 -1.77 3.82
C GLY A 69 -1.82 -2.33 5.11
N SER A 70 -2.97 -1.82 5.56
CA SER A 70 -3.66 -2.30 6.76
C SER A 70 -4.36 -3.65 6.58
N GLU A 71 -4.75 -3.98 5.35
CA GLU A 71 -5.72 -5.02 5.04
C GLU A 71 -5.09 -6.38 4.68
N ILE A 72 -3.75 -6.49 4.68
CA ILE A 72 -3.03 -7.62 4.06
C ILE A 72 -3.08 -8.93 4.90
N ARG A 73 -3.63 -8.89 6.12
CA ARG A 73 -3.55 -10.01 7.08
C ARG A 73 -4.42 -11.22 6.71
N ASP A 74 -5.42 -11.04 5.85
CA ASP A 74 -6.46 -12.04 5.60
C ASP A 74 -6.36 -12.74 4.23
N LEU A 75 -5.29 -12.46 3.47
CA LEU A 75 -5.09 -13.02 2.12
C LEU A 75 -5.03 -14.55 2.09
N ALA A 76 -4.66 -15.22 3.19
CA ALA A 76 -4.58 -16.67 3.24
C ALA A 76 -5.95 -17.37 3.16
N ALA A 77 -7.05 -16.66 3.46
CA ALA A 77 -8.41 -17.20 3.38
C ALA A 77 -9.07 -16.98 2.01
N VAL A 78 -8.46 -16.15 1.16
CA VAL A 78 -8.99 -15.77 -0.14
C VAL A 78 -8.80 -16.90 -1.15
N GLN A 79 -9.84 -17.23 -1.90
CA GLN A 79 -9.79 -18.28 -2.94
C GLN A 79 -9.16 -17.81 -4.26
N ALA A 80 -9.14 -16.50 -4.51
CA ALA A 80 -8.54 -15.92 -5.70
C ALA A 80 -7.01 -16.14 -5.74
N ASP A 81 -6.45 -16.33 -6.92
CA ASP A 81 -5.01 -16.53 -7.13
C ASP A 81 -4.25 -15.19 -7.03
N VAL A 82 -4.13 -14.66 -5.81
CA VAL A 82 -3.40 -13.41 -5.55
C VAL A 82 -1.90 -13.65 -5.69
N ARG A 83 -1.33 -13.13 -6.78
CA ARG A 83 0.12 -13.22 -7.06
C ARG A 83 0.85 -11.93 -6.81
N ALA A 84 0.13 -10.81 -6.72
CA ALA A 84 0.75 -9.56 -6.31
C ALA A 84 -0.07 -8.78 -5.30
N VAL A 85 0.63 -8.08 -4.41
CA VAL A 85 0.05 -7.13 -3.48
C VAL A 85 0.72 -5.77 -3.69
N VAL A 86 -0.08 -4.78 -4.05
CA VAL A 86 0.39 -3.46 -4.46
C VAL A 86 -0.24 -2.38 -3.59
N ASP A 87 0.60 -1.45 -3.14
CA ASP A 87 0.12 -0.26 -2.44
C ASP A 87 -0.55 0.66 -3.48
N ARG A 88 -1.75 1.16 -3.17
CA ARG A 88 -2.46 2.11 -4.05
C ARG A 88 -1.69 3.40 -4.30
N ASP A 89 -0.74 3.72 -3.44
CA ASP A 89 0.16 4.84 -3.62
C ASP A 89 1.28 4.56 -4.64
N ASP A 90 1.60 3.29 -4.89
CA ASP A 90 2.69 2.83 -5.76
C ASP A 90 2.18 2.45 -7.17
N LEU A 91 1.17 3.15 -7.67
CA LEU A 91 0.61 2.95 -9.02
C LEU A 91 1.38 3.74 -10.08
N ASP A 92 2.63 3.36 -10.30
CA ASP A 92 3.59 3.94 -11.24
C ASP A 92 4.16 2.87 -12.21
N GLU A 93 5.37 3.08 -12.74
CA GLU A 93 6.04 2.10 -13.63
C GLU A 93 6.35 0.77 -12.92
N ALA A 94 6.65 0.78 -11.62
CA ALA A 94 6.89 -0.46 -10.87
C ALA A 94 5.60 -1.28 -10.73
N PHE A 95 4.43 -0.63 -10.71
CA PHE A 95 3.15 -1.33 -10.79
C PHE A 95 2.91 -1.95 -12.17
N LEU A 96 3.35 -1.31 -13.25
CA LEU A 96 3.29 -1.91 -14.59
C LEU A 96 4.16 -3.16 -14.67
N GLU A 97 5.39 -3.10 -14.14
CA GLU A 97 6.26 -4.27 -14.01
C GLU A 97 5.58 -5.39 -13.21
N ALA A 98 4.92 -5.05 -12.09
CA ALA A 98 4.17 -6.03 -11.30
C ALA A 98 3.08 -6.76 -12.12
N VAL A 99 2.34 -6.04 -12.96
CA VAL A 99 1.31 -6.63 -13.83
C VAL A 99 1.95 -7.54 -14.89
N GLN A 100 3.09 -7.15 -15.47
CA GLN A 100 3.83 -8.00 -16.42
C GLN A 100 4.36 -9.26 -15.75
N GLU A 101 4.95 -9.15 -14.56
CA GLU A 101 5.46 -10.29 -13.80
C GLU A 101 4.34 -11.27 -13.46
N VAL A 102 3.16 -10.76 -13.06
CA VAL A 102 1.99 -11.59 -12.78
C VAL A 102 1.47 -12.29 -14.04
N ALA A 103 1.41 -11.58 -15.17
CA ALA A 103 1.05 -12.17 -16.46
C ALA A 103 2.06 -13.25 -16.91
N ALA A 104 3.34 -13.07 -16.59
CA ALA A 104 4.41 -14.05 -16.84
C ALA A 104 4.40 -15.23 -15.84
N GLY A 105 3.55 -15.18 -14.82
CA GLY A 105 3.38 -16.26 -13.85
C GLY A 105 4.18 -16.11 -12.56
N HIS A 106 4.85 -14.96 -12.36
CA HIS A 106 5.62 -14.65 -11.16
C HIS A 106 4.79 -13.88 -10.13
N GLY A 107 5.35 -13.73 -8.93
CA GLY A 107 4.75 -12.96 -7.85
C GLY A 107 5.42 -11.61 -7.65
N TRP A 108 4.69 -10.65 -7.10
CA TRP A 108 5.21 -9.29 -6.83
C TRP A 108 4.68 -8.71 -5.52
N ILE A 109 5.53 -7.99 -4.79
CA ILE A 109 5.10 -7.23 -3.61
C ILE A 109 5.67 -5.82 -3.74
N SER A 110 4.81 -4.80 -3.60
CA SER A 110 5.29 -3.42 -3.57
C SER A 110 6.32 -3.22 -2.46
N PRO A 111 7.46 -2.55 -2.73
CA PRO A 111 8.54 -2.38 -1.75
C PRO A 111 8.06 -1.78 -0.41
N THR A 112 7.07 -0.90 -0.45
CA THR A 112 6.40 -0.29 0.71
C THR A 112 5.72 -1.31 1.63
N LEU A 113 5.25 -2.43 1.08
CA LEU A 113 4.50 -3.47 1.78
C LEU A 113 5.36 -4.61 2.31
N VAL A 114 6.61 -4.74 1.84
CA VAL A 114 7.54 -5.81 2.27
C VAL A 114 7.75 -5.81 3.78
N ARG A 115 8.07 -4.65 4.37
CA ARG A 115 8.28 -4.54 5.83
C ARG A 115 7.02 -4.83 6.66
N PRO A 116 5.84 -4.24 6.34
CA PRO A 116 4.58 -4.59 7.00
C PRO A 116 4.26 -6.09 6.94
N LEU A 117 4.43 -6.72 5.77
CA LEU A 117 4.16 -8.14 5.56
C LEU A 117 5.08 -9.04 6.40
N LEU A 118 6.39 -8.79 6.37
CA LEU A 118 7.35 -9.55 7.15
C LEU A 118 7.11 -9.42 8.67
N ARG A 119 6.58 -8.28 9.14
CA ARG A 119 6.16 -8.10 10.54
C ARG A 119 4.84 -8.79 10.86
N GLY A 120 3.93 -8.88 9.90
CA GLY A 120 2.64 -9.57 10.02
C GLY A 120 2.74 -11.09 9.99
N GLN A 121 3.79 -11.64 9.38
CA GLN A 121 4.10 -13.08 9.29
C GLN A 121 4.79 -13.65 10.53
N ALA A 122 5.06 -12.84 11.56
CA ALA A 122 5.53 -13.38 12.84
C ALA A 122 4.45 -14.34 13.38
N PRO A 123 4.78 -15.61 13.68
CA PRO A 123 3.81 -16.58 14.14
C PRO A 123 3.07 -16.01 15.36
N ALA A 124 1.73 -16.09 15.32
CA ALA A 124 0.92 -15.76 16.47
C ALA A 124 1.44 -16.57 17.67
N PRO A 125 1.85 -15.94 18.78
CA PRO A 125 2.24 -16.69 19.96
C PRO A 125 1.03 -17.52 20.40
N VAL A 126 1.21 -18.85 20.44
CA VAL A 126 0.26 -19.73 21.13
C VAL A 126 0.13 -19.19 22.55
N ALA A 127 -1.08 -18.83 22.94
CA ALA A 127 -1.36 -18.15 24.20
C ALA A 127 -0.84 -18.98 25.39
N ALA A 128 0.17 -18.44 26.07
CA ALA A 128 0.54 -18.77 27.44
C ALA A 128 1.03 -17.47 28.11
N PRO A 129 0.74 -17.24 29.40
CA PRO A 129 0.82 -15.93 30.03
C PRO A 129 2.26 -15.43 30.03
N ALA A 130 2.41 -14.15 29.67
CA ALA A 130 3.69 -13.49 29.46
C ALA A 130 4.67 -13.68 30.62
N PRO A 131 5.94 -13.94 30.27
CA PRO A 131 7.04 -13.13 30.79
C PRO A 131 7.78 -12.45 29.64
N ALA A 132 8.07 -11.17 29.83
CA ALA A 132 8.72 -10.30 28.85
C ALA A 132 10.12 -10.81 28.48
N PRO A 133 10.48 -10.89 27.18
CA PRO A 133 11.86 -11.03 26.76
C PRO A 133 12.46 -9.69 26.35
N VAL A 134 13.60 -9.41 26.98
CA VAL A 134 14.58 -8.36 26.72
C VAL A 134 15.23 -8.51 25.33
N LEU A 135 15.34 -7.40 24.58
CA LEU A 135 16.15 -7.28 23.35
C LEU A 135 17.55 -6.75 23.69
N PRO A 136 18.64 -7.24 23.07
CA PRO A 136 19.97 -6.67 23.23
C PRO A 136 20.04 -5.26 22.62
N GLN A 137 20.67 -4.38 23.38
CA GLN A 137 20.73 -2.95 23.16
C GLN A 137 21.67 -2.55 22.02
N GLY A 138 21.15 -1.78 21.06
CA GLY A 138 21.90 -0.83 20.24
C GLY A 138 21.31 0.56 20.51
N ARG A 139 22.08 1.38 21.25
CA ARG A 139 21.73 2.62 21.97
C ARG A 139 21.05 3.68 21.09
N GLY A 140 20.04 4.44 21.52
CA GLY A 140 19.42 4.58 22.83
C GLY A 140 17.91 4.81 22.71
N ARG A 141 17.16 4.03 23.49
CA ARG A 141 15.79 4.38 23.88
C ARG A 141 15.88 5.41 25.00
N THR A 142 15.29 6.58 24.78
CA THR A 142 14.35 7.11 25.75
C THR A 142 12.97 6.96 25.12
N LEU A 143 12.14 6.13 25.77
CA LEU A 143 10.70 6.15 25.58
C LEU A 143 10.20 7.44 26.24
N ASP A 144 10.34 8.53 25.51
CA ASP A 144 9.49 9.70 25.68
C ASP A 144 8.39 9.61 24.60
N PRO A 145 7.16 10.05 24.88
CA PRO A 145 6.12 10.21 23.87
C PRO A 145 6.41 11.39 22.92
N ALA A 146 7.62 11.95 22.97
CA ALA A 146 8.05 13.07 22.15
C ALA A 146 8.40 12.61 20.73
N LEU A 147 7.95 13.38 19.75
CA LEU A 147 8.37 13.22 18.37
C LEU A 147 9.88 13.48 18.27
N THR A 148 10.55 12.82 17.33
CA THR A 148 11.93 13.16 16.99
C THR A 148 11.99 14.53 16.30
N ALA A 149 13.16 15.18 16.27
CA ALA A 149 13.34 16.48 15.61
C ALA A 149 12.79 16.48 14.16
N ARG A 150 13.05 15.39 13.42
CA ARG A 150 12.57 15.25 12.04
C ARG A 150 11.07 15.06 11.94
N GLU A 151 10.46 14.35 12.89
CA GLU A 151 9.01 14.20 12.95
C GLU A 151 8.33 15.52 13.35
N TYR A 152 8.95 16.34 14.21
CA TYR A 152 8.46 17.68 14.52
C TYR A 152 8.48 18.61 13.30
N GLU A 153 9.55 18.57 12.50
CA GLU A 153 9.62 19.32 11.24
C GLU A 153 8.48 18.93 10.28
N VAL A 154 8.23 17.63 10.15
CA VAL A 154 7.12 17.11 9.33
C VAL A 154 5.77 17.56 9.89
N VAL A 155 5.53 17.47 11.21
CA VAL A 155 4.29 17.97 11.83
C VAL A 155 4.08 19.46 11.57
N SER A 156 5.14 20.27 11.69
CA SER A 156 5.05 21.72 11.45
C SER A 156 4.57 22.05 10.04
N LEU A 157 5.17 21.42 9.03
CA LEU A 157 4.80 21.63 7.63
C LEU A 157 3.41 21.06 7.31
N VAL A 158 3.04 19.95 7.94
CA VAL A 158 1.69 19.38 7.84
C VAL A 158 0.64 20.35 8.41
N SER A 159 0.92 20.97 9.56
CA SER A 159 0.04 21.96 10.19
C SER A 159 -0.07 23.27 9.40
N GLN A 160 0.87 23.57 8.50
CA GLN A 160 0.79 24.66 7.52
C GLN A 160 -0.03 24.29 6.27
N GLY A 161 -0.56 23.06 6.20
CA GLY A 161 -1.38 22.59 5.07
C GLY A 161 -0.59 21.94 3.93
N MET A 162 0.73 21.78 4.05
CA MET A 162 1.59 21.32 2.96
C MET A 162 1.43 19.82 2.68
N ASN A 163 1.24 19.42 1.43
CA ASN A 163 1.15 18.01 1.06
C ASN A 163 2.52 17.30 1.09
N ASN A 164 2.56 15.97 0.93
CA ASN A 164 3.79 15.20 1.08
C ASN A 164 4.88 15.57 0.06
N SER A 165 4.51 15.99 -1.15
CA SER A 165 5.44 16.43 -2.20
C SER A 165 6.04 17.79 -1.85
N GLU A 166 5.23 18.71 -1.33
CA GLU A 166 5.69 20.02 -0.84
C GLU A 166 6.62 19.87 0.38
N ILE A 167 6.29 18.97 1.30
CA ILE A 167 7.15 18.65 2.46
C ILE A 167 8.45 18.01 2.00
N ALA A 168 8.41 17.10 1.04
CA ALA A 168 9.58 16.46 0.46
C ALA A 168 10.54 17.49 -0.16
N GLY A 169 9.99 18.45 -0.91
CA GLY A 169 10.74 19.58 -1.47
C GLY A 169 11.32 20.50 -0.40
N ALA A 170 10.54 20.84 0.63
CA ALA A 170 10.99 21.71 1.73
C ALA A 170 12.09 21.07 2.59
N LEU A 171 12.05 19.74 2.73
CA LEU A 171 12.94 18.99 3.60
C LEU A 171 14.07 18.26 2.85
N TYR A 172 14.17 18.42 1.53
CA TYR A 172 15.13 17.78 0.64
C TYR A 172 15.23 16.25 0.82
N ILE A 173 14.07 15.59 0.91
CA ILE A 173 13.97 14.13 1.06
C ILE A 173 12.97 13.55 0.05
N ALA A 174 12.98 12.23 -0.12
CA ALA A 174 11.98 11.56 -0.94
C ALA A 174 10.59 11.64 -0.28
N GLU A 175 9.52 11.70 -1.10
CA GLU A 175 8.14 11.69 -0.63
C GLU A 175 7.83 10.43 0.22
N SER A 176 8.41 9.28 -0.14
CA SER A 176 8.34 8.05 0.65
C SER A 176 8.90 8.20 2.07
N THR A 177 9.91 9.04 2.25
CA THR A 177 10.50 9.36 3.57
C THR A 177 9.54 10.22 4.39
N VAL A 178 8.83 11.15 3.74
CA VAL A 178 7.76 11.93 4.39
C VAL A 178 6.62 11.02 4.84
N LYS A 179 6.19 10.08 3.99
CA LYS A 179 5.15 9.09 4.33
C LYS A 179 5.57 8.22 5.52
N PHE A 180 6.84 7.79 5.55
CA PHE A 180 7.39 7.05 6.69
C PHE A 180 7.35 7.87 7.99
N HIS A 181 7.78 9.13 7.97
CA HIS A 181 7.68 10.01 9.12
C HIS A 181 6.23 10.19 9.55
N MET A 182 5.30 10.34 8.61
CA MET A 182 3.89 10.48 8.92
C MET A 182 3.30 9.25 9.61
N SER A 183 3.62 8.05 9.13
CA SER A 183 3.18 6.81 9.78
C SER A 183 3.66 6.73 11.24
N ASN A 184 4.95 7.05 11.48
CA ASN A 184 5.51 7.05 12.83
C ASN A 184 4.88 8.13 13.73
N ILE A 185 4.59 9.32 13.19
CA ILE A 185 3.91 10.40 13.92
C ILE A 185 2.52 9.97 14.35
N LEU A 186 1.71 9.41 13.46
CA LEU A 186 0.36 8.94 13.79
C LEU A 186 0.40 7.82 14.82
N GLN A 187 1.37 6.90 14.70
CA GLN A 187 1.58 5.83 15.68
C GLN A 187 1.97 6.37 17.06
N LYS A 188 2.87 7.35 17.13
CA LYS A 188 3.34 7.95 18.38
C LYS A 188 2.30 8.84 19.05
N THR A 189 1.50 9.53 18.26
CA THR A 189 0.45 10.45 18.76
C THR A 189 -0.89 9.76 18.99
N GLY A 190 -1.08 8.56 18.44
CA GLY A 190 -2.36 7.84 18.49
C GLY A 190 -3.45 8.46 17.60
N PHE A 191 -3.08 9.35 16.68
CA PHE A 191 -4.03 9.94 15.75
C PHE A 191 -4.33 8.98 14.60
N ARG A 192 -5.59 9.01 14.17
CA ARG A 192 -6.12 8.13 13.13
C ARG A 192 -5.74 8.58 11.73
N ASP A 193 -5.64 9.89 11.54
CA ASP A 193 -5.40 10.48 10.22
C ASP A 193 -4.73 11.86 10.32
N ARG A 194 -4.28 12.32 9.14
CA ARG A 194 -3.63 13.61 8.94
C ARG A 194 -4.52 14.79 9.38
N SER A 195 -5.84 14.71 9.17
CA SER A 195 -6.77 15.78 9.55
C SER A 195 -6.85 15.92 11.07
N GLN A 196 -6.88 14.79 11.79
CA GLN A 196 -6.84 14.76 13.24
C GLN A 196 -5.51 15.28 13.80
N LEU A 197 -4.39 14.97 13.13
CA LEU A 197 -3.08 15.53 13.47
C LEU A 197 -3.07 17.06 13.33
N VAL A 198 -3.52 17.61 12.19
CA VAL A 198 -3.60 19.06 11.95
C VAL A 198 -4.53 19.74 12.95
N ALA A 199 -5.65 19.11 13.30
CA ALA A 199 -6.63 19.68 14.24
C ALA A 199 -6.16 19.69 15.70
N ARG A 200 -5.24 18.80 16.10
CA ARG A 200 -4.85 18.60 17.50
C ARG A 200 -3.39 18.93 17.83
N MET A 201 -2.52 19.10 16.83
CA MET A 201 -1.18 19.64 17.03
C MET A 201 -1.12 21.09 16.53
N PRO A 202 -1.08 22.07 17.44
CA PRO A 202 -1.06 23.47 17.06
C PRO A 202 0.20 23.80 16.26
N VAL A 203 0.06 24.72 15.30
CA VAL A 203 1.18 25.32 14.58
C VAL A 203 2.05 26.02 15.62
N ALA A 204 3.31 25.59 15.79
CA ALA A 204 4.28 26.41 16.50
C ALA A 204 4.52 27.64 15.62
N GLY A 205 3.94 28.77 16.03
CA GLY A 205 4.22 30.09 15.44
C GLY A 205 5.62 30.55 15.78
#